data_AF-K8W5A1-F1
#
_entry.id   AF-K8W5A1-F1
#
_cell.length_a   1.000
_cell.length_b   1.000
_cell.length_c   1.000
_cell.angle_alpha   90.00
_cell.angle_beta   90.00
_cell.angle_gamma   90.00
#
_symmetry.space_group_name_H-M   'P 1'
#
loop_
_entity.id
_entity.type
_entity.pdbx_description
1 polymer ?
#
loop_
_entity_poly.entity_id
_entity_poly.type
_entity_poly.pdbx_seq_one_letter_code
_entity_poly.pdbx_strand_id
1 'polypeptide(L)'
;MKKGLFLVIWVILLSGCGGKDVTYNGEYVCIIDRDINRGAGLTGSEYEFPGNLSEAVIMIENRVVTVKGMNIGDYVTPRLEEKKGKEGDELFYDKDDIHIGYMKRLGILSFRLPDGSGQVLTSCKSK
;
A
#
# COMPACT_ATOMS: atom_id res chain seq x y z
N MET A 1 -44.66 -13.76 -44.58
CA MET A 1 -43.82 -12.66 -44.06
C MET A 1 -43.61 -12.87 -42.57
N LYS A 2 -42.44 -13.36 -42.14
CA LYS A 2 -42.06 -13.42 -40.72
C LYS A 2 -40.79 -12.58 -40.56
N LYS A 3 -40.93 -11.42 -39.92
CA LYS A 3 -39.83 -10.49 -39.64
C LYS A 3 -39.03 -11.06 -38.46
N GLY A 4 -37.91 -11.71 -38.76
CA GLY A 4 -36.94 -12.13 -37.75
C GLY A 4 -36.11 -10.92 -37.32
N LEU A 5 -36.33 -10.44 -36.10
CA LEU A 5 -35.57 -9.37 -35.48
C LEU A 5 -34.22 -9.95 -35.00
N PHE A 6 -33.15 -9.77 -35.79
CA PHE A 6 -31.79 -10.09 -35.36
C PHE A 6 -31.26 -8.96 -34.46
N LEU A 7 -31.18 -9.22 -33.16
CA LEU A 7 -30.59 -8.33 -32.17
C LEU A 7 -29.07 -8.56 -32.17
N VAL A 8 -28.33 -7.65 -32.81
CA VAL A 8 -26.86 -7.64 -32.83
C VAL A 8 -26.38 -7.14 -31.48
N ILE A 9 -25.96 -8.07 -30.61
CA ILE A 9 -25.26 -7.73 -29.38
C ILE A 9 -23.81 -7.39 -29.76
N TRP A 10 -23.50 -6.09 -29.76
CA TRP A 10 -22.13 -5.60 -29.75
C TRP A 10 -21.50 -5.97 -28.41
N VAL A 11 -20.74 -7.06 -28.38
CA VAL A 11 -19.81 -7.32 -27.28
C VAL A 11 -18.68 -6.31 -27.43
N ILE A 12 -18.81 -5.18 -26.72
CA ILE A 12 -17.69 -4.26 -26.50
C ILE A 12 -16.72 -5.02 -25.60
N LEU A 13 -15.77 -5.71 -26.21
CA LEU A 13 -14.56 -6.14 -25.52
C LEU A 13 -13.83 -4.86 -25.12
N LEU A 14 -14.11 -4.39 -23.90
CA LEU A 14 -13.22 -3.51 -23.17
C LEU A 14 -11.95 -4.33 -22.91
N SER A 15 -11.07 -4.37 -23.90
CA SER A 15 -9.66 -4.67 -23.69
C SER A 15 -9.16 -3.62 -22.70
N GLY A 16 -9.25 -3.95 -21.42
CA GLY A 16 -8.67 -3.18 -20.33
C GLY A 16 -7.21 -2.96 -20.66
N CYS A 17 -6.90 -1.75 -21.10
CA CYS A 17 -5.57 -1.25 -21.35
C CYS A 17 -4.93 -1.03 -19.98
N GLY A 18 -4.48 -2.12 -19.35
CA GLY A 18 -3.82 -2.10 -18.06
C GLY A 18 -2.40 -2.60 -18.25
N GLY A 19 -1.51 -1.69 -18.66
CA GLY A 19 -0.08 -1.92 -18.58
C GLY A 19 0.25 -2.48 -17.20
N LYS A 20 1.04 -3.55 -17.21
CA LYS A 20 1.38 -4.38 -16.06
C LYS A 20 1.93 -3.56 -14.87
N ASP A 21 1.05 -3.12 -13.97
CA ASP A 21 1.33 -2.55 -12.63
C ASP A 21 1.88 -3.63 -11.66
N VAL A 22 2.67 -4.60 -12.14
CA VAL A 22 3.13 -5.78 -11.36
C VAL A 22 4.47 -5.59 -10.68
N THR A 23 5.19 -4.49 -10.93
CA THR A 23 6.55 -4.29 -10.40
C THR A 23 6.63 -4.41 -8.87
N TYR A 24 5.56 -4.03 -8.17
CA TYR A 24 5.50 -4.02 -6.70
C TYR A 24 4.55 -5.07 -6.13
N ASN A 25 3.78 -5.76 -6.97
CA ASN A 25 2.75 -6.64 -6.45
C ASN A 25 3.39 -7.80 -5.70
N GLY A 26 2.92 -8.05 -4.48
CA GLY A 26 3.45 -9.12 -3.64
C GLY A 26 3.17 -8.92 -2.16
N GLU A 27 3.48 -9.97 -1.41
CA GLU A 27 3.52 -9.95 0.06
C GLU A 27 4.96 -9.75 0.51
N TYR A 28 5.18 -8.84 1.45
CA TYR A 28 6.48 -8.53 2.01
C TYR A 28 6.45 -8.63 3.53
N VAL A 29 7.51 -9.18 4.11
CA VAL A 29 7.76 -9.14 5.55
C VAL A 29 8.72 -8.00 5.83
N CYS A 30 8.30 -7.09 6.72
CA CYS A 30 9.07 -5.92 7.13
C CYS A 30 9.35 -5.96 8.63
N ILE A 31 10.45 -5.35 9.05
CA ILE A 31 10.78 -5.11 10.45
C ILE A 31 10.08 -3.83 10.91
N ILE A 32 9.42 -3.89 12.06
CA ILE A 32 8.77 -2.72 12.68
C ILE A 32 9.85 -1.84 13.33
N ASP A 33 9.87 -0.56 13.00
CA ASP A 33 10.71 0.41 13.72
C ASP A 33 10.20 0.56 15.16
N ARG A 34 10.97 0.03 16.11
CA ARG A 34 10.52 -0.07 17.51
C ARG A 34 10.43 1.29 18.20
N ASP A 35 11.29 2.24 17.84
CA ASP A 35 11.32 3.54 18.48
C ASP A 35 10.11 4.36 18.04
N ILE A 36 9.78 4.32 16.74
CA ILE A 36 8.58 4.96 16.20
C ILE A 36 7.32 4.27 16.72
N ASN A 37 7.28 2.94 16.73
CA ASN A 37 6.12 2.21 17.25
C ASN A 37 5.87 2.49 18.74
N ARG A 38 6.94 2.54 19.56
CA ARG A 38 6.83 2.92 20.97
C ARG A 38 6.33 4.36 21.13
N GLY A 39 6.81 5.27 20.28
CA GLY A 39 6.33 6.65 20.24
C GLY A 39 4.82 6.73 19.98
N ALA A 40 4.32 5.95 19.02
CA ALA A 40 2.90 5.85 18.70
C ALA A 40 2.06 5.36 19.89
N GLY A 41 2.54 4.36 20.64
CA GLY A 41 1.84 3.88 21.84
C GLY A 41 1.80 4.91 22.98
N LEU A 42 2.85 5.71 23.14
CA LEU A 42 2.88 6.77 24.17
C LEU A 42 1.93 7.92 23.85
N THR A 43 1.62 8.17 22.58
CA THR A 43 0.66 9.20 22.16
C THR A 43 -0.78 8.68 22.05
N GLY A 44 -1.00 7.39 22.32
CA GLY A 44 -2.31 6.74 22.16
C GLY A 44 -2.74 6.59 20.70
N SER A 45 -1.78 6.57 19.77
CA SER A 45 -2.06 6.35 18.36
C SER A 45 -2.60 4.95 18.12
N GLU A 46 -3.70 4.89 17.40
CA GLU A 46 -4.35 3.63 17.03
C GLU A 46 -3.55 2.86 15.94
N TYR A 47 -2.64 3.53 15.24
CA TYR A 47 -1.76 2.97 14.19
C TYR A 47 -0.50 2.29 14.75
N GLU A 48 -0.47 1.98 16.04
CA GLU A 48 0.61 1.20 16.64
C GLU A 48 0.45 -0.31 16.35
N PHE A 49 1.58 -1.01 16.30
CA PHE A 49 1.63 -2.46 16.34
C PHE A 49 1.63 -2.96 17.78
N PRO A 50 1.02 -4.14 18.05
CA PRO A 50 1.18 -4.83 19.33
C PRO A 50 2.65 -4.92 19.77
N GLY A 51 2.93 -4.56 21.02
CA GLY A 51 4.30 -4.41 21.53
C GLY A 51 5.16 -5.70 21.53
N ASN A 52 4.55 -6.87 21.30
CA ASN A 52 5.25 -8.14 21.16
C ASN A 52 5.63 -8.48 19.71
N LEU A 53 5.19 -7.70 18.72
CA LEU A 53 5.54 -7.88 17.32
C LEU A 53 6.84 -7.15 16.97
N SER A 54 7.73 -7.83 16.26
CA SER A 54 8.94 -7.24 15.67
C SER A 54 8.86 -7.11 14.15
N GLU A 55 7.92 -7.82 13.53
CA GLU A 55 7.74 -7.89 12.09
C GLU A 55 6.27 -7.66 11.75
N ALA A 56 6.04 -7.04 10.60
CA ALA A 56 4.73 -6.82 10.02
C ALA A 56 4.72 -7.35 8.58
N VAL A 57 3.56 -7.82 8.14
CA VAL A 57 3.34 -8.20 6.75
C VAL A 57 2.67 -7.03 6.04
N ILE A 58 3.23 -6.64 4.90
CA ILE A 58 2.56 -5.73 3.96
C ILE A 58 2.19 -6.48 2.69
N MET A 59 1.06 -6.13 2.10
CA MET A 59 0.62 -6.64 0.81
C MET A 59 0.47 -5.46 -0.13
N ILE A 60 1.11 -5.52 -1.28
CA ILE A 60 1.00 -4.50 -2.32
C ILE A 60 0.25 -5.11 -3.48
N GLU A 61 -0.87 -4.50 -3.84
CA GLU A 61 -1.68 -4.90 -5.00
C GLU A 61 -2.13 -3.66 -5.76
N ASN A 62 -1.73 -3.56 -7.03
CA ASN A 62 -2.16 -2.47 -7.91
C ASN A 62 -1.88 -1.08 -7.29
N ARG A 63 -0.69 -0.97 -6.67
CA ARG A 63 -0.18 0.22 -5.95
C ARG A 63 -0.98 0.62 -4.71
N VAL A 64 -1.84 -0.24 -4.19
CA VAL A 64 -2.45 -0.11 -2.86
C VAL A 64 -1.65 -0.96 -1.89
N VAL A 65 -1.29 -0.40 -0.74
CA VAL A 65 -0.57 -1.11 0.32
C VAL A 65 -1.54 -1.42 1.45
N THR A 66 -1.58 -2.69 1.85
CA THR A 66 -2.26 -3.14 3.07
C THR A 66 -1.20 -3.50 4.09
N VAL A 67 -1.18 -2.80 5.23
CA VAL A 67 -0.28 -3.08 6.35
C VAL A 67 -1.07 -3.88 7.39
N LYS A 68 -0.64 -5.11 7.66
CA LYS A 68 -1.38 -6.04 8.51
C LYS A 68 -0.92 -5.99 9.96
N GLY A 69 -1.86 -6.23 10.87
CA GLY A 69 -1.55 -6.52 12.27
C GLY A 69 -1.26 -5.31 13.16
N MET A 70 -1.79 -4.13 12.84
CA MET A 70 -1.85 -3.01 13.78
C MET A 70 -2.94 -3.25 14.84
N ASN A 71 -2.94 -2.47 15.92
CA ASN A 71 -3.97 -2.54 16.96
C ASN A 71 -5.37 -2.19 16.42
N ILE A 72 -5.48 -1.35 15.39
CA ILE A 72 -6.72 -1.07 14.66
C ILE A 72 -7.15 -2.16 13.66
N GLY A 73 -6.32 -3.19 13.47
CA GLY A 73 -6.46 -4.15 12.39
C GLY A 73 -5.58 -3.79 11.19
N ASP A 74 -6.09 -4.00 9.98
CA ASP A 74 -5.34 -3.75 8.75
C ASP A 74 -5.50 -2.30 8.30
N TYR A 75 -4.38 -1.62 8.07
CA TYR A 75 -4.37 -0.29 7.48
C TYR A 75 -4.22 -0.38 5.96
N VAL A 76 -5.16 0.22 5.22
CA VAL A 76 -5.17 0.21 3.76
C VAL A 76 -4.92 1.61 3.23
N THR A 77 -3.89 1.78 2.42
CA THR A 77 -3.55 3.09 1.84
C THR A 77 -4.48 3.47 0.70
N PRO A 78 -4.58 4.76 0.35
CA PRO A 78 -4.99 5.16 -0.99
C PRO A 78 -4.10 4.51 -2.06
N ARG A 79 -4.57 4.53 -3.31
CA ARG A 79 -3.73 4.12 -4.45
C ARG A 79 -2.54 5.06 -4.56
N LEU A 80 -1.33 4.51 -4.47
CA LEU A 80 -0.09 5.26 -4.58
C LEU A 80 0.25 5.56 -6.05
N GLU A 81 0.91 6.69 -6.25
CA GLU A 81 1.52 7.06 -7.52
C GLU A 81 2.92 6.44 -7.63
N GLU A 82 3.33 6.08 -8.84
CA GLU A 82 4.68 5.60 -9.09
C GLU A 82 5.55 6.75 -9.57
N LYS A 83 6.70 6.95 -8.92
CA LYS A 83 7.72 7.91 -9.32
C LYS A 83 9.04 7.22 -9.52
N LYS A 84 9.74 7.61 -10.57
CA LYS A 84 11.17 7.31 -10.71
C LYS A 84 11.95 8.25 -9.81
N GLY A 85 12.30 7.77 -8.63
CA GLY A 85 13.20 8.45 -7.69
C GLY A 85 14.67 8.30 -8.11
N LYS A 86 15.54 9.09 -7.48
CA LYS A 86 17.00 8.94 -7.65
C LYS A 86 17.51 7.62 -7.08
N GLU A 87 16.79 7.07 -6.12
CA GLU A 87 17.18 5.85 -5.43
C GLU A 87 16.49 4.61 -6.03
N GLY A 88 15.47 4.77 -6.87
CA GLY A 88 14.80 3.68 -7.57
C GLY A 88 13.36 4.03 -7.89
N ASP A 89 12.59 3.05 -8.36
CA ASP A 89 11.16 3.22 -8.49
C ASP A 89 10.53 3.23 -7.06
N GLU A 90 9.70 4.24 -6.79
CA GLU A 90 9.07 4.51 -5.50
C GLU A 90 7.55 4.61 -5.69
N LEU A 91 6.80 4.08 -4.73
CA LEU A 91 5.38 4.37 -4.61
C LEU A 91 5.18 5.47 -3.58
N PHE A 92 4.36 6.46 -3.87
CA PHE A 92 4.11 7.57 -2.94
C PHE A 92 2.68 8.08 -3.01
N TYR A 93 2.22 8.69 -1.93
CA TYR A 93 1.00 9.48 -1.86
C TYR A 93 1.27 10.67 -0.96
N ASP A 94 1.05 11.87 -1.49
CA ASP A 94 1.29 13.13 -0.79
C ASP A 94 0.12 14.07 -1.07
N LYS A 95 -0.84 14.10 -0.15
CA LYS A 95 -2.05 14.91 -0.27
C LYS A 95 -2.73 15.06 1.09
N ASP A 96 -3.35 16.22 1.34
CA ASP A 96 -4.19 16.45 2.52
C ASP A 96 -3.47 16.12 3.85
N ASP A 97 -2.19 16.49 3.95
CA ASP A 97 -1.26 16.19 5.08
C ASP A 97 -1.01 14.69 5.34
N ILE A 98 -1.41 13.83 4.40
CA ILE A 98 -1.07 12.41 4.39
C ILE A 98 0.17 12.21 3.52
N HIS A 99 1.22 11.65 4.12
CA HIS A 99 2.44 11.26 3.41
C HIS A 99 2.64 9.76 3.53
N ILE A 100 2.66 9.04 2.42
CA ILE A 100 2.90 7.59 2.38
C ILE A 100 3.97 7.33 1.32
N GLY A 101 4.97 6.50 1.64
CA GLY A 101 6.05 6.17 0.72
C GLY A 101 6.54 4.73 0.88
N TYR A 102 6.61 4.00 -0.22
CA TYR A 102 7.28 2.70 -0.30
C TYR A 102 8.47 2.76 -1.26
N MET A 103 9.66 2.55 -0.71
CA MET A 103 10.93 2.55 -1.44
C MET A 103 11.43 1.11 -1.58
N LYS A 104 11.08 0.45 -2.69
CA LYS A 104 11.35 -0.99 -2.90
C LYS A 104 12.84 -1.34 -2.75
N ARG A 105 13.74 -0.50 -3.27
CA ARG A 105 15.20 -0.75 -3.19
C ARG A 105 15.73 -0.69 -1.76
N LEU A 106 15.22 0.23 -0.95
CA LEU A 106 15.61 0.36 0.46
C LEU A 106 14.84 -0.61 1.37
N GLY A 107 13.73 -1.16 0.89
CA GLY A 107 12.82 -1.97 1.70
C GLY A 107 12.20 -1.16 2.83
N ILE A 108 11.84 0.10 2.56
CA ILE A 108 11.24 1.00 3.56
C ILE A 108 9.81 1.32 3.14
N LEU A 109 8.87 1.16 4.07
CA LEU A 109 7.54 1.76 4.00
C LEU A 109 7.43 2.77 5.15
N SER A 110 7.03 3.99 4.85
CA SER A 110 6.66 4.98 5.86
C SER A 110 5.29 5.54 5.56
N PHE A 111 4.54 5.86 6.61
CA PHE A 111 3.35 6.69 6.47
C PHE A 111 3.21 7.64 7.66
N ARG A 112 2.65 8.80 7.37
CA ARG A 112 2.28 9.85 8.33
C ARG A 112 0.90 10.38 7.98
N LEU A 113 0.06 10.52 8.98
CA LEU A 113 -1.32 10.97 8.90
C LEU A 113 -1.46 12.40 9.44
N PRO A 114 -2.60 13.08 9.19
CA PRO A 114 -2.77 14.50 9.54
C PRO A 114 -2.69 14.79 11.05
N ASP A 115 -3.06 13.81 11.88
CA ASP A 115 -2.94 13.91 13.34
C ASP A 115 -1.49 13.73 13.83
N GLY A 116 -0.53 13.55 12.93
CA GLY A 116 0.87 13.33 13.21
C GLY A 116 1.22 11.88 13.54
N SER A 117 0.23 10.98 13.60
CA SER A 117 0.48 9.55 13.75
C SER A 117 1.12 8.96 12.50
N GLY A 118 1.79 7.82 12.65
CA GLY A 118 2.49 7.20 11.55
C GLY A 118 3.35 6.04 11.99
N GLN A 119 3.84 5.28 11.02
CA GLN A 119 4.77 4.18 11.25
C GLN A 119 5.87 4.18 10.22
N VAL A 120 6.97 3.53 10.59
CA VAL A 120 8.05 3.17 9.67
C VAL A 120 8.30 1.68 9.79
N LEU A 121 8.30 1.03 8.63
CA LEU A 121 8.65 -0.37 8.45
C LEU A 121 9.91 -0.42 7.59
N THR A 122 10.88 -1.23 7.99
CA THR A 122 12.21 -1.32 7.37
C THR A 122 12.50 -2.73 6.93
N SER A 123 13.56 -2.93 6.14
CA SER A 123 14.02 -4.26 5.70
C SER A 123 12.90 -5.11 5.06
N CYS A 124 11.94 -4.48 4.38
CA CYS A 124 10.84 -5.16 3.70
C CYS A 124 11.37 -6.07 2.59
N LYS A 125 11.16 -7.38 2.74
CA LYS A 125 11.59 -8.40 1.77
C LYS A 125 10.38 -9.16 1.26
N SER A 126 10.37 -9.50 -0.02
CA SER A 126 9.34 -10.39 -0.57
C SER A 126 9.35 -11.68 0.23
N LYS A 127 8.15 -12.15 0.57
CA LYS A 127 7.93 -13.49 1.10
C LYS A 127 8.20 -14.55 0.03
#